data_AF-A0A453IZ55-F1
#
_entry.id   AF-A0A453IZ55-F1
#
_cell.length_a   1.000
_cell.length_b   1.000
_cell.length_c   1.000
_cell.angle_alpha   90.00
_cell.angle_beta   90.00
_cell.angle_gamma   90.00
#
_symmetry.space_group_name_H-M   'P 1'
#
loop_
_entity.id
_entity.type
_entity.pdbx_description
1 polymer ?
#
loop_
_entity_poly.entity_id
_entity_poly.type
_entity_poly.pdbx_seq_one_letter_code
_entity_poly.pdbx_strand_id
1 'polypeptide(L)'
;RAKVPMEMPTEMPVEQPAIDLELPVDPNEPTYCFCNQVSYGEMVACDNPDCKIEWFHFGCVGLKEQPRGKWYCLSCSAFQKKRKGR
;
A
#
# COMPACT_ATOMS: atom_id res chain seq x y z
N ARG A 1 -47.30 44.36 3.06
CA ARG A 1 -45.84 44.50 3.31
C ARG A 1 -45.57 43.93 4.69
N ALA A 2 -45.01 42.75 4.90
CA ALA A 2 -44.62 41.65 4.03
C ALA A 2 -45.01 40.34 4.75
N LYS A 3 -45.25 39.30 3.96
CA LYS A 3 -45.82 38.00 4.32
C LYS A 3 -44.71 37.11 4.89
N VAL A 4 -44.85 36.61 6.12
CA VAL A 4 -43.99 35.54 6.64
C VAL A 4 -44.80 34.25 6.57
N PRO A 5 -44.44 33.28 5.70
CA PRO A 5 -45.15 32.01 5.61
C PRO A 5 -44.76 31.06 6.75
N MET A 6 -45.75 30.25 7.16
CA MET A 6 -45.62 29.11 8.05
C MET A 6 -44.82 28.00 7.36
N GLU A 7 -43.78 27.49 8.01
CA GLU A 7 -43.29 26.12 7.78
C GLU A 7 -42.29 25.71 8.88
N MET A 8 -42.78 24.94 9.84
CA MET A 8 -42.07 23.74 10.31
C MET A 8 -42.92 22.55 9.82
N PRO A 9 -42.49 21.29 9.82
CA PRO A 9 -41.17 20.71 10.08
C PRO A 9 -40.81 19.61 9.06
N THR A 10 -39.58 19.51 8.53
CA THR A 10 -39.17 18.25 7.92
C THR A 10 -37.65 18.13 7.85
N GLU A 11 -37.15 17.02 8.42
CA GLU A 11 -35.96 16.26 7.98
C GLU A 11 -34.62 17.00 8.06
N MET A 12 -33.77 16.52 8.97
CA MET A 12 -32.32 16.58 8.79
C MET A 12 -31.92 15.35 7.97
N PRO A 13 -31.43 15.51 6.72
CA PRO A 13 -30.58 14.49 6.17
C PRO A 13 -29.29 15.09 5.59
N VAL A 14 -28.21 14.75 6.30
CA VAL A 14 -26.87 14.38 5.80
C VAL A 14 -25.97 15.49 5.23
N GLU A 15 -24.66 15.26 5.42
CA GLU A 15 -23.49 16.00 4.92
C GLU A 15 -23.11 17.17 5.83
N GLN A 16 -22.27 17.02 6.84
CA GLN A 16 -20.95 16.39 6.83
C GLN A 16 -20.63 15.89 8.25
N PRO A 17 -20.23 14.62 8.47
CA PRO A 17 -19.34 14.38 9.57
C PRO A 17 -18.00 15.02 9.16
N ALA A 18 -17.56 16.02 9.92
CA ALA A 18 -16.13 16.28 10.01
C ALA A 18 -15.50 14.93 10.36
N ILE A 19 -14.81 14.30 9.39
CA ILE A 19 -14.10 13.06 9.63
C ILE A 19 -12.94 13.38 10.58
N ASP A 20 -13.27 13.26 11.84
CA ASP A 20 -12.41 13.19 13.00
C ASP A 20 -11.21 12.28 12.68
N LEU A 21 -10.01 12.81 12.94
CA LEU A 21 -8.71 12.26 12.56
C LEU A 21 -8.30 11.04 13.40
N GLU A 22 -9.24 10.20 13.85
CA GLU A 22 -8.98 9.11 14.79
C GLU A 22 -9.74 7.81 14.45
N LEU A 23 -9.82 7.45 13.16
CA LEU A 23 -9.89 6.02 12.85
C LEU A 23 -8.53 5.42 13.22
N PRO A 24 -8.43 4.43 14.13
CA PRO A 24 -7.17 3.77 14.42
C PRO A 24 -6.62 3.28 13.08
N VAL A 25 -5.43 3.75 12.70
CA VAL A 25 -4.69 3.21 11.55
C VAL A 25 -4.74 1.70 11.72
N ASP A 26 -5.51 1.03 10.87
CA ASP A 26 -5.74 -0.40 10.97
C ASP A 26 -4.36 -1.07 11.06
N PRO A 27 -3.98 -1.68 12.20
CA PRO A 27 -2.67 -2.31 12.35
C PRO A 27 -2.53 -3.58 11.46
N ASN A 28 -3.54 -3.82 10.62
CA ASN A 28 -3.65 -4.91 9.68
C ASN A 28 -3.12 -4.59 8.29
N GLU A 29 -2.60 -3.39 8.00
CA GLU A 29 -2.01 -3.17 6.67
C GLU A 29 -0.73 -4.02 6.54
N PRO A 30 -0.72 -5.04 5.67
CA PRO A 30 0.39 -5.97 5.58
C PRO A 30 1.65 -5.23 5.19
N THR A 31 2.66 -5.28 6.06
CA THR A 31 3.96 -4.67 5.78
C THR A 31 4.72 -5.52 4.79
N TYR A 32 5.19 -4.90 3.71
CA TYR A 32 6.00 -5.52 2.68
C TYR A 32 7.44 -5.03 2.74
N CYS A 33 8.30 -5.64 1.94
CA CYS A 33 9.74 -5.37 1.89
C CYS A 33 10.45 -5.64 3.24
N PHE A 34 11.78 -5.57 3.23
CA PHE A 34 12.59 -5.70 4.46
C PHE A 34 12.53 -4.44 5.34
N CYS A 35 11.91 -3.36 4.87
CA CYS A 35 11.68 -2.15 5.66
C CYS A 35 10.44 -2.24 6.55
N ASN A 36 9.65 -3.33 6.44
CA ASN A 36 8.39 -3.49 7.17
C ASN A 36 7.49 -2.26 7.02
N GLN A 37 7.38 -1.74 5.79
CA GLN A 37 6.51 -0.61 5.47
C GLN A 37 5.39 -1.08 4.56
N VAL A 38 4.31 -0.29 4.56
CA VAL A 38 3.16 -0.51 3.70
C VAL A 38 3.52 -0.42 2.23
N SER A 39 2.67 -0.98 1.36
CA SER A 39 2.80 -0.81 -0.09
C SER A 39 2.62 0.66 -0.46
N TYR A 40 3.66 1.31 -0.97
CA TYR A 40 3.58 2.69 -1.46
C TYR A 40 4.22 2.82 -2.84
N GLY A 41 3.54 3.49 -3.76
CA GLY A 41 4.06 3.78 -5.11
C GLY A 41 4.32 2.51 -5.94
N GLU A 42 5.55 2.39 -6.45
CA GLU A 42 5.97 1.28 -7.32
C GLU A 42 6.58 0.12 -6.53
N MET A 43 6.04 -1.07 -6.76
CA MET A 43 6.48 -2.31 -6.12
C MET A 43 6.79 -3.38 -7.16
N VAL A 44 7.73 -4.26 -6.80
CA VAL A 44 8.13 -5.43 -7.60
C VAL A 44 7.86 -6.70 -6.80
N ALA A 45 7.33 -7.71 -7.48
CA ALA A 45 7.21 -9.06 -6.94
C ALA A 45 8.46 -9.89 -7.25
N CYS A 46 8.95 -10.63 -6.28
CA CYS A 46 10.03 -11.60 -6.39
C CYS A 46 9.47 -12.88 -7.03
N ASP A 47 10.04 -13.30 -8.15
CA ASP A 47 9.64 -14.50 -8.89
C ASP A 47 10.07 -15.81 -8.19
N ASN A 48 10.70 -15.73 -7.00
CA ASN A 48 11.05 -16.90 -6.22
C ASN A 48 9.86 -17.34 -5.35
N PRO A 49 9.24 -18.52 -5.59
CA PRO A 49 8.11 -19.01 -4.81
C PRO A 49 8.47 -19.33 -3.35
N ASP A 50 9.76 -19.49 -3.03
CA ASP A 50 10.24 -19.67 -1.66
C ASP A 50 10.44 -18.34 -0.91
N CYS A 51 10.12 -17.19 -1.53
CA CYS A 51 10.26 -15.90 -0.88
C CYS A 51 9.10 -15.64 0.08
N LYS A 52 9.38 -15.34 1.35
CA LYS A 52 8.32 -15.10 2.36
C LYS A 52 7.56 -13.78 2.20
N ILE A 53 8.18 -12.77 1.59
CA ILE A 53 7.64 -11.41 1.50
C ILE A 53 7.04 -11.16 0.12
N GLU A 54 7.67 -11.71 -0.92
CA GLU A 54 7.32 -11.57 -2.35
C GLU A 54 7.36 -10.13 -2.87
N TRP A 55 6.91 -9.12 -2.12
CA TRP A 55 6.78 -7.73 -2.56
C TRP A 55 7.84 -6.80 -1.98
N PHE A 56 8.45 -5.99 -2.84
CA PHE A 56 9.51 -5.05 -2.48
C PHE A 56 9.32 -3.70 -3.15
N HIS A 57 9.64 -2.60 -2.47
CA HIS A 57 9.61 -1.27 -3.06
C HIS A 57 10.80 -1.05 -3.98
N PHE A 58 10.59 -0.33 -5.07
CA PHE A 58 11.63 0.00 -6.05
C PHE A 58 12.82 0.70 -5.39
N GLY A 59 12.58 1.69 -4.54
CA GLY A 59 13.63 2.42 -3.82
C GLY A 59 14.44 1.54 -2.88
N CYS A 60 13.82 0.56 -2.23
CA CYS A 60 14.50 -0.36 -1.32
C CYS A 60 15.44 -1.34 -2.06
N VAL A 61 15.10 -1.70 -3.30
CA VAL A 61 15.89 -2.64 -4.10
C VAL A 61 16.70 -1.96 -5.21
N GLY A 62 16.66 -0.63 -5.29
CA GLY A 62 17.36 0.15 -6.30
C GLY A 62 16.80 -0.01 -7.72
N LEU A 63 15.54 -0.45 -7.86
CA LEU A 63 14.86 -0.41 -9.15
C LEU A 63 14.36 1.01 -9.41
N LYS A 64 14.38 1.41 -10.68
CA LYS A 64 13.81 2.68 -11.15
C LYS A 64 12.58 2.49 -12.03
N GLU A 65 12.43 1.29 -12.60
CA GLU A 65 11.36 0.95 -13.53
C GLU A 65 10.99 -0.52 -13.35
N GLN A 66 9.77 -0.89 -13.79
CA GLN A 66 9.33 -2.28 -13.77
C GLN A 66 10.25 -3.15 -14.64
N PRO A 67 10.88 -4.17 -14.06
CA PRO A 67 11.74 -5.06 -14.83
C PRO A 67 10.90 -5.81 -15.86
N ARG A 68 11.34 -5.79 -17.12
CA ARG A 68 10.73 -6.58 -18.19
C ARG A 68 11.13 -8.05 -18.05
N GLY A 69 10.51 -8.76 -17.11
CA GLY A 69 10.69 -10.19 -16.89
C GLY A 69 10.74 -10.59 -15.41
N LYS A 70 11.37 -11.75 -15.15
CA LYS A 70 11.51 -12.30 -13.80
C LYS A 70 12.49 -11.46 -12.98
N TRP A 71 12.02 -10.94 -11.86
CA TRP A 71 12.85 -10.21 -10.91
C TRP A 71 13.00 -11.01 -9.61
N TYR A 72 14.17 -10.90 -8.98
CA TYR A 72 14.48 -11.58 -7.74
C TYR A 72 15.03 -10.58 -6.74
N CYS A 73 14.58 -10.66 -5.48
CA CYS A 73 15.10 -9.82 -4.42
C CYS A 73 16.57 -10.11 -4.11
N LEU A 74 17.24 -9.17 -3.42
CA LEU A 74 18.68 -9.27 -3.09
C LEU A 74 19.04 -10.59 -2.40
N SER A 75 18.18 -11.07 -1.50
CA SER A 75 18.35 -12.37 -0.85
C SER A 75 18.30 -13.52 -1.87
N CYS A 76 17.24 -13.60 -2.68
CA CYS A 76 17.05 -14.69 -3.65
C CYS A 76 18.13 -14.67 -4.76
N SER A 77 18.51 -13.49 -5.23
CA SER A 77 19.56 -13.30 -6.24
C SER A 77 20.95 -13.74 -5.73
N ALA A 78 21.27 -13.50 -4.46
CA ALA A 78 22.52 -13.94 -3.85
C ALA A 78 22.63 -15.48 -3.77
N PHE A 79 21.53 -16.18 -3.45
CA PHE A 79 21.52 -17.65 -3.39
C PHE A 79 21.76 -18.29 -4.77
N GLN A 80 21.19 -17.72 -5.83
CA GLN A 80 21.37 -18.22 -7.20
C GLN A 80 22.83 -18.14 -7.65
N LYS A 81 23.53 -17.03 -7.33
CA LYS A 81 24.94 -16.86 -7.71
C LYS A 81 25.87 -17.83 -6.98
N LYS A 82 25.56 -18.19 -5.73
CA LYS A 82 26.41 -19.10 -4.94
C LYS A 82 26.37 -20.55 -5.42
N ARG A 83 25.27 -20.99 -6.04
CA ARG A 83 25.16 -22.35 -6.60
C ARG A 83 25.89 -22.55 -7.93
N LYS A 84 26.17 -21.48 -8.66
CA LYS A 84 26.81 -21.54 -9.97
C LYS A 84 28.35 -21.47 -9.94
N GLY A 85 28.95 -21.47 -8.75
CA GLY A 85 30.39 -21.32 -8.53
C GLY A 85 31.03 -22.42 -7.67
N ARG A 86 30.45 -23.62 -7.61
CA ARG A 86 31.05 -24.79 -6.97
C ARG A 86 31.15 -25.95 -7.96
#